data_AF-A0A1H3NHP4-F1
#
_entry.id   AF-A0A1H3NHP4-F1
#
_cell.length_a   1.000
_cell.length_b   1.000
_cell.length_c   1.000
_cell.angle_alpha   90.00
_cell.angle_beta   90.00
_cell.angle_gamma   90.00
#
_symmetry.space_group_name_H-M   'P 1'
#
loop_
_entity.id
_entity.type
_entity.pdbx_description
1 polymer ?
#
loop_
_entity_poly.entity_id
_entity_poly.type
_entity_poly.pdbx_seq_one_letter_code
_entity_poly.pdbx_strand_id
1 'polypeptide(L)'
;MEKCFLSNKKAITLIEIILSIALLGIISIMLLPIIAFTLNASNYNQNQETARQIAANQINWLRSLDYHDELGLDLENYSPKGIVDTNLYMNREETSPYVINGVNYYITTRVYWDDTENVDGIIVPDASKKVDVIVESNNPFTKEVAQVSVLGTLISFEGERLPSNPGVMIKTYWRNYNQPQPQVQVELDEQSGPRNYRQFTDQQGRVIIIFEGERKDEGLWELGSLSWTRGTGRLISSPVKALEDRWEDKREIALDFSGNNFYEEEILVDFPGLIKIINLDEVMQEVQDTGMDIAFKILPEDFTLPEGVGIEHITIQNQDLHVLNNLEFWTGYTYKYSISKDLEDSEREYELAIQEASGNWKPWEGGFEQYSFKETLQELQLVMMLKEETVSYNLKDQVIELILPFSSELGNIDHLGEASFPFAFMRGEQSIDLPEYKKYESVEAMKEAWTPPEEDDPIEFDPEPGYVLEKEENRLILSIRDDELQDELQGLEMGPTVDLVILETENIKDSLAVPLAPYSNTIEVKPQNHTSE
;
A
#
# COMPACT_ATOMS: atom_id res chain seq x y z
N MET A 1 17.31 -50.09 -80.45
CA MET A 1 18.01 -49.76 -79.19
C MET A 1 17.13 -48.77 -78.43
N GLU A 2 15.97 -49.23 -77.96
CA GLU A 2 15.05 -48.43 -77.14
C GLU A 2 15.25 -48.85 -75.68
N LYS A 3 15.87 -47.98 -74.89
CA LYS A 3 15.83 -48.09 -73.43
C LYS A 3 14.42 -47.71 -72.98
N CYS A 4 13.57 -48.71 -72.83
CA CYS A 4 12.28 -48.57 -72.19
C CYS A 4 12.51 -48.18 -70.72
N PHE A 5 12.32 -46.89 -70.41
CA PHE A 5 12.22 -46.35 -69.05
C PHE A 5 10.97 -46.98 -68.39
N LEU A 6 11.10 -48.19 -67.86
CA LEU A 6 10.07 -48.80 -67.04
C LEU A 6 10.02 -48.08 -65.70
N SER A 7 9.02 -47.22 -65.59
CA SER A 7 8.53 -46.56 -64.38
C SER A 7 8.42 -47.59 -63.24
N ASN A 8 9.34 -47.48 -62.28
CA ASN A 8 9.32 -48.27 -61.06
C ASN A 8 8.23 -47.70 -60.14
N LYS A 9 6.97 -48.09 -60.36
CA LYS A 9 5.86 -47.76 -59.46
C LYS A 9 5.99 -48.55 -58.17
N LYS A 10 6.87 -48.12 -57.27
CA LYS A 10 6.84 -48.57 -55.88
C LYS A 10 5.48 -48.19 -55.31
N ALA A 11 4.67 -49.20 -54.97
CA ALA A 11 3.43 -48.99 -54.24
C ALA A 11 3.78 -48.43 -52.85
N ILE A 12 3.18 -47.28 -52.49
CA ILE A 12 3.33 -46.69 -51.16
C ILE A 12 2.77 -47.68 -50.14
N THR A 13 3.54 -47.99 -49.11
CA THR A 13 3.13 -48.91 -48.05
C THR A 13 2.12 -48.25 -47.12
N LEU A 14 1.21 -49.03 -46.54
CA LEU A 14 0.20 -48.51 -45.58
C LEU A 14 0.85 -47.75 -44.41
N ILE A 15 2.03 -48.19 -43.97
CA ILE A 15 2.75 -47.55 -42.88
C ILE A 15 3.31 -46.18 -43.27
N GLU A 16 3.79 -46.00 -44.51
CA GLU A 16 4.21 -44.69 -45.02
C GLU A 16 3.03 -43.71 -45.07
N ILE A 17 1.82 -44.19 -45.40
CA ILE A 17 0.60 -43.36 -45.40
C ILE A 17 0.25 -42.91 -43.98
N ILE A 18 0.23 -43.83 -43.01
CA ILE A 18 -0.07 -43.51 -41.60
C ILE A 18 0.97 -42.51 -41.05
N LEU A 19 2.26 -42.76 -41.30
CA LEU A 19 3.34 -41.88 -40.85
C LEU A 19 3.25 -40.49 -41.50
N SER A 20 2.89 -40.41 -42.78
CA SER A 20 2.69 -39.14 -43.48
C SER A 20 1.52 -38.35 -42.90
N ILE A 21 0.39 -39.01 -42.60
CA ILE A 21 -0.78 -38.37 -41.99
C ILE A 21 -0.44 -37.89 -40.57
N ALA A 22 0.25 -38.72 -39.78
CA ALA A 22 0.68 -38.34 -38.43
C ALA A 22 1.63 -37.14 -38.46
N LEU A 23 2.62 -37.14 -39.36
CA LEU A 23 3.54 -36.03 -39.55
C LEU A 23 2.82 -34.76 -39.97
N LEU A 24 1.87 -34.85 -40.91
CA LEU A 24 1.06 -33.72 -41.35
C LEU A 24 0.17 -33.18 -40.22
N GLY A 25 -0.35 -34.05 -39.35
CA GLY A 25 -1.08 -33.66 -38.14
C GLY A 25 -0.23 -32.86 -37.16
N ILE A 26 0.98 -33.34 -36.86
CA ILE A 26 1.92 -32.64 -35.97
C ILE A 26 2.31 -31.27 -36.55
N ILE A 27 2.65 -31.21 -37.84
CA ILE A 27 2.97 -29.96 -38.53
C ILE A 27 1.79 -28.98 -38.46
N SER A 28 0.56 -29.47 -38.69
CA SER A 28 -0.64 -28.63 -38.65
C SER A 28 -0.90 -28.03 -37.27
N ILE A 29 -0.72 -28.82 -36.20
CA ILE A 29 -0.87 -28.36 -34.81
C ILE A 29 0.19 -27.29 -34.48
N MET A 30 1.42 -27.46 -34.97
CA MET A 30 2.49 -26.47 -34.76
C MET A 30 2.27 -25.16 -35.53
N LEU A 31 1.61 -25.19 -36.68
CA LEU A 31 1.35 -23.99 -37.49
C LEU A 31 0.20 -23.14 -36.96
N LEU A 32 -0.76 -23.71 -36.23
CA LEU A 32 -1.94 -22.97 -35.75
C LEU A 32 -1.57 -21.78 -34.85
N PRO A 33 -0.70 -21.92 -33.83
CA PRO A 33 -0.24 -20.77 -33.03
C PRO A 33 0.44 -19.68 -33.86
N ILE A 34 1.23 -20.05 -34.88
CA ILE A 34 1.93 -19.10 -35.75
C ILE A 34 0.93 -18.28 -36.58
N ILE A 35 -0.07 -18.95 -37.16
CA ILE A 35 -1.14 -18.29 -37.93
C ILE A 35 -1.92 -17.34 -37.02
N ALA A 36 -2.32 -17.79 -35.83
CA ALA A 36 -3.04 -16.96 -34.86
C ALA A 36 -2.20 -15.73 -34.44
N PHE A 37 -0.91 -15.92 -34.16
CA PHE A 37 -0.01 -14.82 -33.82
C PHE A 37 0.14 -13.81 -34.97
N THR A 38 0.30 -14.29 -36.20
CA THR A 38 0.44 -13.42 -37.39
C THR A 38 -0.84 -12.63 -37.65
N LEU A 39 -2.02 -13.26 -37.52
CA LEU A 39 -3.30 -12.56 -37.65
C LEU A 39 -3.48 -11.51 -36.56
N ASN A 40 -3.19 -11.83 -35.31
CA ASN A 40 -3.29 -10.87 -34.21
C ASN A 40 -2.30 -9.71 -34.37
N ALA A 41 -1.07 -9.98 -34.80
CA ALA A 41 -0.08 -8.94 -35.09
C ALA A 41 -0.51 -8.04 -36.27
N SER A 42 -1.08 -8.64 -37.33
CA SER A 42 -1.63 -7.88 -38.46
C SER A 42 -2.78 -6.98 -38.04
N ASN A 43 -3.73 -7.50 -37.25
CA ASN A 43 -4.85 -6.73 -36.72
C ASN A 43 -4.37 -5.61 -35.78
N TYR A 44 -3.38 -5.91 -34.93
CA TYR A 44 -2.78 -4.90 -34.05
C TYR A 44 -2.15 -3.75 -34.84
N ASN A 45 -1.37 -4.06 -35.89
CA ASN A 45 -0.76 -3.04 -36.75
C ASN A 45 -1.81 -2.22 -37.51
N GLN A 46 -2.85 -2.87 -38.03
CA GLN A 46 -3.96 -2.17 -38.70
C GLN A 46 -4.72 -1.25 -37.74
N ASN A 47 -4.96 -1.72 -36.51
CA ASN A 47 -5.59 -0.92 -35.47
C ASN A 47 -4.71 0.28 -35.11
N GLN A 48 -3.38 0.08 -35.04
CA GLN A 48 -2.42 1.14 -34.76
C GLN A 48 -2.38 2.21 -35.84
N GLU A 49 -2.36 1.81 -37.11
CA GLU A 49 -2.37 2.75 -38.23
C GLU A 49 -3.69 3.53 -38.29
N THR A 50 -4.82 2.85 -38.07
CA THR A 50 -6.14 3.49 -38.00
C THR A 50 -6.21 4.51 -36.85
N ALA A 51 -5.71 4.15 -35.66
CA ALA A 51 -5.66 5.05 -34.51
C ALA A 51 -4.80 6.30 -34.78
N ARG A 52 -3.65 6.14 -35.47
CA ARG A 52 -2.81 7.28 -35.89
C ARG A 52 -3.55 8.20 -36.86
N GLN A 53 -4.28 7.65 -37.82
CA GLN A 53 -5.07 8.44 -38.77
C GLN A 53 -6.20 9.21 -38.06
N ILE A 54 -6.89 8.57 -37.11
CA ILE A 54 -7.89 9.23 -36.26
C ILE A 54 -7.25 10.40 -35.51
N ALA A 55 -6.10 10.17 -34.83
CA ALA A 55 -5.40 11.20 -34.08
C ALA A 55 -4.94 12.37 -34.98
N ALA A 56 -4.40 12.06 -36.17
CA ALA A 56 -3.97 13.07 -37.13
C ALA A 56 -5.14 13.90 -37.66
N ASN A 57 -6.28 13.28 -37.95
CA ASN A 57 -7.48 13.98 -38.38
C ASN A 57 -8.05 14.87 -37.27
N GLN A 58 -8.04 14.40 -36.01
CA GLN A 58 -8.44 15.19 -34.85
C GLN A 58 -7.53 16.43 -34.71
N ILE A 59 -6.21 16.26 -34.81
CA ILE A 59 -5.26 17.40 -34.80
C ILE A 59 -5.52 18.38 -35.94
N ASN A 60 -5.79 17.90 -37.15
CA ASN A 60 -6.06 18.78 -38.29
C ASN A 60 -7.35 19.57 -38.10
N TRP A 61 -8.37 18.98 -37.48
CA TRP A 61 -9.58 19.71 -37.08
C TRP A 61 -9.27 20.74 -36.00
N LEU A 62 -8.52 20.39 -34.97
CA LEU A 62 -8.11 21.33 -33.90
C LEU A 62 -7.32 22.53 -34.46
N ARG A 63 -6.46 22.30 -35.46
CA ARG A 63 -5.74 23.38 -36.17
C ARG A 63 -6.63 24.30 -37.01
N SER A 64 -7.85 23.86 -37.34
CA SER A 64 -8.81 24.68 -38.08
C SER A 64 -9.67 25.58 -37.18
N LEU A 65 -9.64 25.35 -35.86
CA LEU A 65 -10.35 26.15 -34.88
C LEU A 65 -9.67 27.51 -34.69
N ASP A 66 -10.45 28.52 -34.31
CA ASP A 66 -9.89 29.80 -33.89
C ASP A 66 -8.97 29.62 -32.67
N TYR A 67 -7.76 30.19 -32.75
CA TYR A 67 -6.75 30.02 -31.71
C TYR A 67 -7.17 30.62 -30.36
N HIS A 68 -7.92 31.73 -30.34
CA HIS A 68 -8.26 32.44 -29.11
C HIS A 68 -9.56 31.92 -28.51
N ASP A 69 -10.61 31.82 -29.33
CA ASP A 69 -11.97 31.64 -28.83
C ASP A 69 -12.42 30.16 -28.83
N GLU A 70 -11.89 29.33 -29.73
CA GLU A 70 -12.37 27.96 -29.95
C GLU A 70 -11.39 26.88 -29.48
N LEU A 71 -10.08 27.10 -29.67
CA LEU A 71 -9.05 26.12 -29.34
C LEU A 71 -8.78 26.06 -27.83
N GLY A 72 -9.51 25.22 -27.13
CA GLY A 72 -9.38 24.97 -25.70
C GLY A 72 -10.45 23.99 -25.25
N LEU A 73 -10.35 23.46 -24.04
CA LEU A 73 -11.33 22.47 -23.58
C LEU A 73 -12.62 23.16 -23.10
N ASP A 74 -13.76 22.54 -23.42
CA ASP A 74 -15.06 22.92 -22.86
C ASP A 74 -15.24 22.25 -21.48
N LEU A 75 -14.40 22.68 -20.54
CA LEU A 75 -14.42 22.24 -19.15
C LEU A 75 -14.50 23.46 -18.23
N GLU A 76 -15.29 23.36 -17.17
CA GLU A 76 -15.35 24.40 -16.15
C GLU A 76 -13.99 24.54 -15.47
N ASN A 77 -13.57 25.79 -15.24
CA ASN A 77 -12.33 26.11 -14.53
C ASN A 77 -11.04 25.56 -15.19
N TYR A 78 -11.08 25.32 -16.50
CA TYR A 78 -9.94 24.86 -17.29
C TYR A 78 -9.33 26.01 -18.12
N SER A 79 -8.01 26.02 -18.26
CA SER A 79 -7.26 27.00 -19.07
C SER A 79 -6.26 26.26 -19.97
N PRO A 80 -6.30 26.38 -21.31
CA PRO A 80 -7.14 27.27 -22.10
C PRO A 80 -8.58 26.79 -22.23
N LYS A 81 -9.52 27.72 -22.06
CA LYS A 81 -10.94 27.49 -22.31
C LYS A 81 -11.23 27.52 -23.82
N GLY A 82 -12.16 26.69 -24.27
CA GLY A 82 -12.61 26.68 -25.66
C GLY A 82 -13.84 25.80 -25.85
N ILE A 83 -14.00 25.25 -27.05
CA ILE A 83 -15.17 24.43 -27.40
C ILE A 83 -14.88 22.93 -27.45
N VAL A 84 -13.62 22.51 -27.31
CA VAL A 84 -13.19 21.13 -27.55
C VAL A 84 -13.66 20.22 -26.42
N ASP A 85 -14.47 19.22 -26.75
CA ASP A 85 -14.82 18.16 -25.82
C ASP A 85 -13.64 17.18 -25.69
N THR A 86 -13.32 16.82 -24.45
CA THR A 86 -12.19 15.94 -24.13
C THR A 86 -12.37 14.54 -24.73
N ASN A 87 -13.59 14.00 -24.77
CA ASN A 87 -13.84 12.58 -25.05
C ASN A 87 -14.54 12.31 -26.40
N LEU A 88 -14.74 13.36 -27.22
CA LEU A 88 -15.41 13.27 -28.52
C LEU A 88 -14.43 13.52 -29.67
N TYR A 89 -14.64 12.77 -30.76
CA TYR A 89 -13.99 13.03 -32.04
C TYR A 89 -14.68 14.19 -32.73
N MET A 90 -13.95 15.30 -32.94
CA MET A 90 -14.45 16.51 -33.59
C MET A 90 -15.77 17.04 -32.97
N ASN A 91 -15.93 16.92 -31.65
CA ASN A 91 -17.12 17.32 -30.89
C ASN A 91 -18.44 16.69 -31.36
N ARG A 92 -18.40 15.45 -31.87
CA ARG A 92 -19.62 14.73 -32.29
C ARG A 92 -20.03 13.73 -31.23
N GLU A 93 -21.24 13.86 -30.69
CA GLU A 93 -21.75 13.00 -29.61
C GLU A 93 -21.72 11.49 -29.95
N GLU A 94 -21.87 11.13 -31.23
CA GLU A 94 -21.88 9.73 -31.71
C GLU A 94 -20.47 9.10 -31.85
N THR A 95 -19.43 9.66 -31.23
CA THR A 95 -18.04 9.26 -31.47
C THR A 95 -17.28 8.80 -30.22
N SER A 96 -18.01 8.49 -29.15
CA SER A 96 -17.44 7.88 -27.93
C SER A 96 -18.21 6.59 -27.58
N PRO A 97 -17.81 5.42 -28.13
CA PRO A 97 -16.65 5.19 -29.00
C PRO A 97 -16.89 5.51 -30.48
N TYR A 98 -15.82 5.83 -31.21
CA TYR A 98 -15.82 5.92 -32.66
C TYR A 98 -15.54 4.54 -33.26
N VAL A 99 -16.44 4.02 -34.10
CA VAL A 99 -16.38 2.63 -34.58
C VAL A 99 -15.93 2.55 -36.03
N ILE A 100 -14.82 1.85 -36.30
CA ILE A 100 -14.33 1.56 -37.66
C ILE A 100 -14.10 0.05 -37.78
N ASN A 101 -14.68 -0.59 -38.80
CA ASN A 101 -14.54 -2.03 -39.06
C ASN A 101 -14.90 -2.92 -37.85
N GLY A 102 -15.86 -2.50 -37.02
CA GLY A 102 -16.28 -3.22 -35.81
C GLY A 102 -15.29 -3.11 -34.63
N VAL A 103 -14.29 -2.23 -34.72
CA VAL A 103 -13.35 -1.91 -33.64
C VAL A 103 -13.75 -0.58 -33.02
N ASN A 104 -13.87 -0.55 -31.70
CA ASN A 104 -14.16 0.66 -30.93
C ASN A 104 -12.88 1.43 -30.65
N TYR A 105 -12.90 2.73 -30.90
CA TYR A 105 -11.82 3.66 -30.56
C TYR A 105 -12.36 4.71 -29.60
N TYR A 106 -11.68 4.88 -28.47
CA TYR A 106 -11.94 5.95 -27.50
C TYR A 106 -10.90 7.04 -27.70
N ILE A 107 -11.33 8.29 -27.81
CA ILE A 107 -10.46 9.40 -28.20
C ILE A 107 -10.48 10.41 -27.07
N THR A 108 -9.30 10.72 -26.55
CA THR A 108 -9.10 11.70 -25.49
C THR A 108 -8.24 12.83 -26.04
N THR A 109 -8.83 14.01 -26.19
CA THR A 109 -8.15 15.24 -26.61
C THR A 109 -7.84 16.10 -25.40
N ARG A 110 -6.62 16.61 -25.32
CA ARG A 110 -6.21 17.55 -24.28
C ARG A 110 -5.52 18.74 -24.91
N VAL A 111 -5.77 19.91 -24.35
CA VAL A 111 -5.22 21.17 -24.83
C VAL A 111 -4.60 21.89 -23.63
N TYR A 112 -3.36 22.31 -23.74
CA TYR A 112 -2.60 22.96 -22.66
C TYR A 112 -1.96 24.24 -23.18
N TRP A 113 -1.59 25.14 -22.28
CA TRP A 113 -0.62 26.18 -22.58
C TRP A 113 0.80 25.58 -22.58
N ASP A 114 1.67 26.09 -23.44
CA ASP A 114 3.10 25.76 -23.49
C ASP A 114 3.89 27.05 -23.65
N ASP A 115 4.97 27.17 -22.88
CA ASP A 115 5.78 28.36 -22.77
C ASP A 115 6.83 28.45 -23.89
N THR A 116 7.30 29.67 -24.14
CA THR A 116 8.47 29.88 -25.00
C THR A 116 9.33 31.00 -24.48
N GLU A 117 10.64 30.88 -24.67
CA GLU A 117 11.58 31.96 -24.37
C GLU A 117 11.61 32.93 -25.55
N ASN A 118 11.37 34.21 -25.27
CA ASN A 118 11.47 35.24 -26.29
C ASN A 118 12.94 35.62 -26.59
N VAL A 119 13.16 36.52 -27.55
CA VAL A 119 14.50 36.96 -27.97
C VAL A 119 15.31 37.62 -26.84
N ASP A 120 14.62 38.18 -25.84
CA ASP A 120 15.22 38.86 -24.68
C ASP A 120 15.48 37.91 -23.50
N GLY A 121 15.19 36.60 -23.65
CA GLY A 121 15.35 35.59 -22.61
C GLY A 121 14.23 35.55 -21.58
N ILE A 122 13.10 36.20 -21.87
CA ILE A 122 11.93 36.24 -20.98
C ILE A 122 11.01 35.07 -21.36
N ILE A 123 10.67 34.25 -20.38
CA ILE A 123 9.70 33.15 -20.54
C ILE A 123 8.32 33.74 -20.71
N VAL A 124 7.63 33.29 -21.74
CA VAL A 124 6.27 33.70 -22.06
C VAL A 124 5.34 32.49 -21.92
N PRO A 125 4.47 32.46 -20.90
CA PRO A 125 3.74 31.24 -20.53
C PRO A 125 2.57 30.89 -21.44
N ASP A 126 1.95 31.87 -22.10
CA ASP A 126 0.85 31.72 -23.05
C ASP A 126 1.32 31.78 -24.52
N ALA A 127 2.55 31.35 -24.79
CA ALA A 127 3.17 31.42 -26.11
C ALA A 127 2.51 30.53 -27.16
N SER A 128 2.13 29.31 -26.78
CA SER A 128 1.49 28.37 -27.68
C SER A 128 0.50 27.48 -26.98
N LYS A 129 -0.38 26.84 -27.75
CA LYS A 129 -1.26 25.79 -27.24
C LYS A 129 -0.70 24.44 -27.69
N LYS A 130 -0.41 23.58 -26.73
CA LYS A 130 -0.03 22.19 -26.98
C LYS A 130 -1.27 21.32 -26.96
N VAL A 131 -1.35 20.41 -27.92
CA VAL A 131 -2.47 19.50 -28.08
C VAL A 131 -1.97 18.07 -28.07
N ASP A 132 -2.52 17.25 -27.19
CA ASP A 132 -2.32 15.81 -27.18
C ASP A 132 -3.62 15.11 -27.57
N VAL A 133 -3.56 14.24 -28.58
CA VAL A 133 -4.66 13.34 -28.93
C VAL A 133 -4.24 11.91 -28.64
N ILE A 134 -4.95 11.30 -27.69
CA ILE A 134 -4.76 9.92 -27.25
C ILE A 134 -5.89 9.09 -27.84
N VAL A 135 -5.55 7.98 -28.50
CA VAL A 135 -6.52 7.05 -29.06
C VAL A 135 -6.31 5.68 -28.45
N GLU A 136 -7.35 5.18 -27.80
CA GLU A 136 -7.39 3.91 -27.10
C GLU A 136 -8.31 2.93 -27.82
N SER A 137 -7.96 1.65 -27.80
CA SER A 137 -8.78 0.60 -28.39
C SER A 137 -8.53 -0.73 -27.67
N ASN A 138 -9.44 -1.69 -27.86
CA ASN A 138 -9.30 -3.01 -27.28
C ASN A 138 -8.09 -3.73 -27.87
N ASN A 139 -7.19 -4.15 -27.00
CA ASN A 139 -6.06 -4.97 -27.36
C ASN A 139 -6.58 -6.35 -27.86
N PRO A 140 -6.19 -6.81 -29.06
CA PRO A 140 -6.70 -8.08 -29.60
C PRO A 140 -6.27 -9.30 -28.77
N PHE A 141 -5.17 -9.19 -28.01
CA PHE A 141 -4.61 -10.25 -27.17
C PHE A 141 -5.21 -10.27 -25.76
N THR A 142 -5.20 -9.13 -25.04
CA THR A 142 -5.67 -9.06 -23.64
C THR A 142 -7.16 -8.76 -23.51
N LYS A 143 -7.79 -8.23 -24.57
CA LYS A 143 -9.17 -7.69 -24.59
C LYS A 143 -9.38 -6.45 -23.72
N GLU A 144 -8.35 -5.94 -23.07
CA GLU A 144 -8.38 -4.70 -22.30
C GLU A 144 -8.22 -3.49 -23.23
N VAL A 145 -8.82 -2.35 -22.86
CA VAL A 145 -8.60 -1.08 -23.55
C VAL A 145 -7.17 -0.64 -23.29
N ALA A 146 -6.40 -0.42 -24.35
CA ALA A 146 -5.02 0.03 -24.26
C ALA A 146 -4.78 1.23 -25.18
N GLN A 147 -3.81 2.07 -24.83
CA GLN A 147 -3.36 3.17 -25.68
C GLN A 147 -2.69 2.63 -26.93
N VAL A 148 -3.28 2.94 -28.08
CA VAL A 148 -2.81 2.47 -29.39
C VAL A 148 -1.99 3.55 -30.09
N SER A 149 -2.35 4.82 -29.90
CA SER A 149 -1.63 5.96 -30.47
C SER A 149 -1.73 7.19 -29.55
N VAL A 150 -0.61 7.89 -29.39
CA VAL A 150 -0.56 9.23 -28.80
C VAL A 150 0.13 10.13 -29.81
N LEU A 151 -0.55 11.19 -30.25
CA LEU A 151 0.02 12.17 -31.17
C LEU A 151 -0.10 13.55 -30.51
N GLY A 152 1.05 14.19 -30.28
CA GLY A 152 1.14 15.54 -29.74
C GLY A 152 1.53 16.54 -30.83
N THR A 153 0.98 17.76 -30.77
CA THR A 153 1.40 18.86 -31.65
C THR A 153 1.36 20.20 -30.91
N LEU A 154 2.18 21.14 -31.36
CA LEU A 154 2.12 22.54 -30.94
C LEU A 154 1.36 23.33 -31.99
N ILE A 155 0.43 24.16 -31.53
CA ILE A 155 -0.30 25.13 -32.34
C ILE A 155 0.10 26.50 -31.81
N SER A 156 0.80 27.26 -32.64
CA SER A 156 1.24 28.61 -32.30
C SER A 156 0.39 29.64 -33.05
N PHE A 157 0.23 30.81 -32.45
CA PHE A 157 -0.41 31.93 -33.11
C PHE A 157 0.43 32.43 -34.29
N GLU A 158 -0.17 32.59 -35.46
CA GLU A 158 0.47 33.27 -36.60
C GLU A 158 0.48 34.79 -36.38
N GLY A 159 1.54 35.28 -35.73
CA GLY A 159 1.81 36.71 -35.57
C GLY A 159 2.88 36.96 -34.52
N GLU A 160 3.72 37.99 -34.73
CA GLU A 160 4.65 38.48 -33.70
C GLU A 160 3.84 39.14 -32.58
N ARG A 161 3.37 38.35 -31.62
CA ARG A 161 2.80 38.88 -30.38
C ARG A 161 3.61 38.35 -29.21
N LEU A 162 3.79 39.20 -28.21
CA LEU A 162 4.29 38.83 -26.90
C LEU A 162 3.07 38.50 -26.04
N PRO A 163 2.80 37.20 -25.77
CA PRO A 163 1.84 36.83 -24.74
C PRO A 163 2.23 37.49 -23.40
N SER A 164 1.22 37.95 -22.64
CA SER A 164 1.40 39.03 -21.65
C SER A 164 0.71 38.76 -20.31
N ASN A 165 0.09 37.60 -20.16
CA ASN A 165 -0.62 37.25 -18.95
C ASN A 165 0.32 36.54 -17.98
N PRO A 166 0.21 36.80 -16.67
CA PRO A 166 0.94 36.03 -15.69
C PRO A 166 0.44 34.58 -15.68
N GLY A 167 1.35 33.64 -15.45
CA GLY A 167 1.03 32.22 -15.37
C GLY A 167 1.85 31.49 -14.32
N VAL A 168 1.30 30.36 -13.87
CA VAL A 168 1.97 29.42 -12.98
C VAL A 168 2.24 28.13 -13.74
N MET A 169 3.51 27.73 -13.83
CA MET A 169 3.89 26.40 -14.27
C MET A 169 3.99 25.48 -13.07
N ILE A 170 3.25 24.38 -13.11
CA ILE A 170 3.32 23.33 -12.11
C ILE A 170 3.92 22.09 -12.76
N LYS A 171 4.94 21.53 -12.12
CA LYS A 171 5.56 20.26 -12.51
C LYS A 171 5.21 19.19 -11.51
N THR A 172 4.70 18.06 -11.98
CA THR A 172 4.36 16.91 -11.15
C THR A 172 5.38 15.81 -11.34
N TYR A 173 5.87 15.23 -10.25
CA TYR A 173 6.83 14.13 -10.28
C TYR A 173 6.41 12.99 -9.36
N TRP A 174 6.80 11.77 -9.72
CA TRP A 174 6.83 10.69 -8.76
C TRP A 174 7.88 10.95 -7.70
N ARG A 175 7.44 10.94 -6.44
CA ARG A 175 8.31 11.12 -5.28
C ARG A 175 9.57 10.25 -5.33
N ASN A 176 9.41 8.95 -5.56
CA ASN A 176 10.48 7.97 -5.41
C ASN A 176 11.43 7.91 -6.62
N TYR A 177 11.03 8.47 -7.77
CA TYR A 177 11.77 8.30 -9.02
C TYR A 177 12.26 9.61 -9.62
N ASN A 178 11.82 10.76 -9.09
CA ASN A 178 12.03 12.07 -9.71
C ASN A 178 11.69 12.05 -11.21
N GLN A 179 10.65 11.28 -11.56
CA GLN A 179 10.19 11.10 -12.93
C GLN A 179 8.98 11.98 -13.14
N PRO A 180 8.96 12.84 -14.18
CA PRO A 180 7.80 13.65 -14.45
C PRO A 180 6.58 12.77 -14.69
N GLN A 181 5.49 13.11 -14.02
CA GLN A 181 4.30 12.29 -13.99
C GLN A 181 3.21 12.91 -14.84
N PRO A 182 2.90 12.36 -16.04
CA PRO A 182 1.92 12.94 -16.90
C PRO A 182 0.50 12.66 -16.41
N GLN A 183 -0.44 13.49 -16.88
CA GLN A 183 -1.87 13.27 -16.73
C GLN A 183 -2.42 13.38 -15.30
N VAL A 184 -1.70 14.06 -14.41
CA VAL A 184 -2.14 14.41 -13.06
C VAL A 184 -3.06 15.61 -13.14
N GLN A 185 -4.24 15.55 -12.53
CA GLN A 185 -5.09 16.73 -12.38
C GLN A 185 -4.57 17.58 -11.23
N VAL A 186 -4.06 18.75 -11.56
CA VAL A 186 -3.63 19.78 -10.61
C VAL A 186 -4.80 20.73 -10.35
N GLU A 187 -4.95 21.14 -9.10
CA GLU A 187 -5.92 22.14 -8.66
C GLU A 187 -5.19 23.34 -8.05
N LEU A 188 -5.61 24.55 -8.41
CA LEU A 188 -5.10 25.81 -7.90
C LEU A 188 -6.29 26.69 -7.49
N ASP A 189 -6.50 26.84 -6.19
CA ASP A 189 -7.64 27.53 -5.58
C ASP A 189 -7.23 28.86 -4.95
N GLU A 190 -7.98 29.94 -5.16
CA GLU A 190 -7.75 31.23 -4.51
C GLU A 190 -8.34 31.21 -3.10
N GLN A 191 -7.52 31.32 -2.04
CA GLN A 191 -8.01 31.19 -0.66
C GLN A 191 -9.11 32.20 -0.29
N SER A 192 -8.98 33.43 -0.79
CA SER A 192 -9.89 34.54 -0.46
C SER A 192 -10.95 34.80 -1.53
N GLY A 193 -11.04 33.96 -2.56
CA GLY A 193 -11.85 34.23 -3.74
C GLY A 193 -12.56 33.00 -4.30
N PRO A 194 -13.43 33.20 -5.30
CA PRO A 194 -14.21 32.11 -5.90
C PRO A 194 -13.42 31.37 -7.00
N ARG A 195 -12.20 31.79 -7.30
CA ARG A 195 -11.44 31.29 -8.45
C ARG A 195 -10.77 29.97 -8.10
N ASN A 196 -10.94 29.03 -9.00
CA ASN A 196 -10.21 27.76 -8.99
C ASN A 196 -9.82 27.44 -10.42
N TYR A 197 -8.70 26.75 -10.58
CA TYR A 197 -8.23 26.24 -11.86
C TYR A 197 -7.93 24.76 -11.72
N ARG A 198 -8.38 23.96 -12.68
CA ARG A 198 -8.17 22.52 -12.72
C ARG A 198 -7.65 22.11 -14.06
N GLN A 199 -6.46 21.51 -14.10
CA GLN A 199 -5.84 21.14 -15.36
C GLN A 199 -4.99 19.88 -15.24
N PHE A 200 -4.95 19.09 -16.31
CA PHE A 200 -4.11 17.90 -16.39
C PHE A 200 -2.69 18.27 -16.80
N THR A 201 -1.70 17.55 -16.28
CA THR A 201 -0.33 17.66 -16.76
C THR A 201 -0.12 16.98 -18.11
N ASP A 202 0.78 17.54 -18.92
CA ASP A 202 1.20 17.03 -20.23
C ASP A 202 2.06 15.76 -20.12
N GLN A 203 2.56 15.22 -21.25
CA GLN A 203 3.43 14.03 -21.25
C GLN A 203 4.75 14.22 -20.48
N GLN A 204 5.15 15.46 -20.21
CA GLN A 204 6.34 15.82 -19.45
C GLN A 204 5.99 16.16 -17.99
N GLY A 205 4.77 15.87 -17.53
CA GLY A 205 4.33 16.18 -16.17
C GLY A 205 4.24 17.68 -15.89
N ARG A 206 4.06 18.52 -16.92
CA ARG A 206 3.98 19.98 -16.76
C ARG A 206 2.57 20.48 -17.07
N VAL A 207 2.18 21.53 -16.40
CA VAL A 207 0.95 22.27 -16.71
C VAL A 207 1.18 23.75 -16.48
N ILE A 208 0.63 24.60 -17.36
CA ILE A 208 0.73 26.04 -17.24
C ILE A 208 -0.68 26.61 -17.12
N ILE A 209 -0.96 27.23 -15.97
CA ILE A 209 -2.22 27.89 -15.69
C ILE A 209 -2.03 29.38 -15.95
N ILE A 210 -2.79 29.92 -16.89
CA ILE A 210 -2.77 31.33 -17.26
C ILE A 210 -3.93 32.05 -16.58
N PHE A 211 -3.62 33.15 -15.91
CA PHE A 211 -4.61 34.01 -15.28
C PHE A 211 -5.19 34.99 -16.30
N GLU A 212 -6.46 34.79 -16.66
CA GLU A 212 -7.16 35.66 -17.60
C GLU A 212 -7.80 36.85 -16.86
N GLY A 213 -7.40 38.09 -17.18
CA GLY A 213 -8.04 39.31 -16.67
C GLY A 213 -7.08 40.46 -16.35
N GLU A 214 -7.64 41.60 -15.89
CA GLU A 214 -6.86 42.81 -15.54
C GLU A 214 -6.17 42.74 -14.16
N ARG A 215 -6.58 41.79 -13.30
CA ARG A 215 -5.89 41.56 -12.03
C ARG A 215 -4.72 40.63 -12.28
N LYS A 216 -3.51 41.13 -12.02
CA LYS A 216 -2.38 40.27 -11.73
C LYS A 216 -2.76 39.50 -10.47
N ASP A 217 -2.85 38.19 -10.57
CA ASP A 217 -3.40 37.31 -9.55
C ASP A 217 -2.42 37.07 -8.39
N GLU A 218 -1.97 38.19 -7.83
CA GLU A 218 -1.18 38.26 -6.62
C GLU A 218 -2.06 37.92 -5.41
N GLY A 219 -1.59 37.02 -4.56
CA GLY A 219 -2.36 36.56 -3.40
C GLY A 219 -1.93 35.21 -2.87
N LEU A 220 -2.67 34.71 -1.89
CA LEU A 220 -2.51 33.37 -1.33
C LEU A 220 -3.41 32.38 -2.07
N TRP A 221 -2.80 31.31 -2.54
CA TRP A 221 -3.43 30.25 -3.30
C TRP A 221 -3.15 28.90 -2.66
N GLU A 222 -4.06 27.95 -2.83
CA GLU A 222 -3.88 26.56 -2.44
C GLU A 222 -3.61 25.71 -3.68
N LEU A 223 -2.48 25.03 -3.69
CA LEU A 223 -2.04 24.15 -4.77
C LEU A 223 -2.12 22.69 -4.30
N GLY A 224 -2.78 21.84 -5.08
CA GLY A 224 -2.87 20.41 -4.78
C GLY A 224 -3.04 19.54 -6.03
N SER A 225 -3.22 18.24 -5.80
CA SER A 225 -3.58 17.27 -6.84
C SER A 225 -4.91 16.59 -6.53
N LEU A 226 -5.69 16.25 -7.55
CA LEU A 226 -7.03 15.65 -7.37
C LEU A 226 -7.09 14.19 -7.83
N SER A 227 -6.59 13.91 -9.04
CA SER A 227 -6.84 12.63 -9.71
C SER A 227 -5.80 12.29 -10.78
N TRP A 228 -5.84 11.04 -11.26
CA TRP A 228 -5.07 10.56 -12.39
C TRP A 228 -5.96 9.85 -13.40
N THR A 229 -5.73 10.11 -14.68
CA THR A 229 -6.60 9.62 -15.76
C THR A 229 -6.23 8.24 -16.30
N ARG A 230 -5.06 7.67 -15.95
CA ARG A 230 -4.65 6.31 -16.36
C ARG A 230 -4.97 5.22 -15.34
N GLY A 231 -5.63 5.55 -14.24
CA GLY A 231 -5.96 4.60 -13.18
C GLY A 231 -7.29 4.92 -12.52
N THR A 232 -7.82 3.96 -11.76
CA THR A 232 -9.01 4.15 -10.92
C THR A 232 -8.67 4.75 -9.55
N GLY A 233 -7.38 4.92 -9.25
CA GLY A 233 -6.92 5.36 -7.94
C GLY A 233 -6.77 6.87 -7.82
N ARG A 234 -7.06 7.39 -6.64
CA ARG A 234 -6.77 8.77 -6.26
C ARG A 234 -5.25 8.94 -6.16
N LEU A 235 -4.73 10.11 -6.53
CA LEU A 235 -3.35 10.49 -6.20
C LEU A 235 -3.39 11.40 -4.99
N ILE A 236 -2.34 11.32 -4.18
CA ILE A 236 -2.09 12.22 -3.07
C ILE A 236 -0.84 13.04 -3.36
N SER A 237 -0.88 14.35 -3.10
CA SER A 237 0.33 15.19 -3.12
C SER A 237 1.06 15.10 -1.78
N SER A 238 2.31 15.57 -1.70
CA SER A 238 3.03 15.62 -0.41
C SER A 238 2.18 16.23 0.71
N PRO A 239 2.22 15.68 1.94
CA PRO A 239 1.48 16.25 3.06
C PRO A 239 1.99 17.65 3.36
N VAL A 240 1.08 18.49 3.84
CA VAL A 240 1.36 19.86 4.30
C VAL A 240 1.11 19.97 5.79
N LYS A 241 -0.04 19.45 6.25
CA LYS A 241 -0.36 19.35 7.68
C LYS A 241 -1.21 18.11 7.98
N ALA A 242 -1.17 17.67 9.23
CA ALA A 242 -2.13 16.73 9.77
C ALA A 242 -3.39 17.48 10.22
N LEU A 243 -4.56 16.91 9.94
CA LEU A 243 -5.82 17.26 10.56
C LEU A 243 -6.22 16.13 11.52
N GLU A 244 -7.36 16.26 12.21
CA GLU A 244 -7.80 15.28 13.21
C GLU A 244 -7.96 13.86 12.65
N ASP A 245 -8.51 13.73 11.43
CA ASP A 245 -8.93 12.46 10.81
C ASP A 245 -8.31 12.19 9.44
N ARG A 246 -7.53 13.12 8.91
CA ARG A 246 -6.95 13.04 7.56
C ARG A 246 -5.70 13.90 7.43
N TRP A 247 -4.99 13.70 6.35
CA TRP A 247 -3.92 14.60 5.95
C TRP A 247 -4.42 15.68 5.00
N GLU A 248 -3.83 16.86 5.10
CA GLU A 248 -4.00 17.92 4.12
C GLU A 248 -2.80 17.95 3.20
N ASP A 249 -3.06 17.80 1.90
CA ASP A 249 -2.07 17.72 0.84
C ASP A 249 -2.10 18.93 -0.10
N LYS A 250 -2.92 19.95 0.24
CA LYS A 250 -2.94 21.25 -0.41
C LYS A 250 -1.95 22.19 0.27
N ARG A 251 -1.07 22.77 -0.53
CA ARG A 251 -0.01 23.69 -0.08
C ARG A 251 -0.36 25.12 -0.40
N GLU A 252 -0.22 26.00 0.59
CA GLU A 252 -0.34 27.44 0.38
C GLU A 252 0.88 27.97 -0.41
N ILE A 253 0.63 28.71 -1.47
CA ILE A 253 1.63 29.43 -2.25
C ILE A 253 1.25 30.91 -2.34
N ALA A 254 2.23 31.78 -2.14
CA ALA A 254 2.07 33.22 -2.32
C ALA A 254 2.56 33.60 -3.72
N LEU A 255 1.62 33.93 -4.60
CA LEU A 255 1.94 34.37 -5.96
C LEU A 255 2.21 35.87 -5.96
N ASP A 256 3.38 36.26 -6.48
CA ASP A 256 3.78 37.65 -6.70
C ASP A 256 4.40 37.79 -8.09
N PHE A 257 3.74 38.55 -8.97
CA PHE A 257 4.16 38.80 -10.34
C PHE A 257 4.86 40.16 -10.51
N SER A 258 5.37 40.75 -9.42
CA SER A 258 6.09 42.02 -9.40
C SER A 258 7.52 41.91 -9.94
N GLY A 259 7.67 41.51 -11.21
CA GLY A 259 8.96 41.50 -11.91
C GLY A 259 9.16 40.32 -12.86
N ASN A 260 8.36 39.27 -12.70
CA ASN A 260 8.27 38.14 -13.61
C ASN A 260 6.79 37.80 -13.84
N ASN A 261 6.40 37.52 -15.08
CA ASN A 261 5.05 37.05 -15.41
C ASN A 261 4.92 35.53 -15.25
N PHE A 262 5.91 34.87 -14.65
CA PHE A 262 5.97 33.43 -14.59
C PHE A 262 6.43 32.97 -13.22
N TYR A 263 5.66 32.07 -12.62
CA TYR A 263 5.95 31.42 -11.36
C TYR A 263 6.03 29.91 -11.60
N GLU A 264 7.00 29.24 -10.98
CA GLU A 264 7.21 27.79 -11.16
C GLU A 264 7.08 27.08 -9.83
N GLU A 265 6.34 25.98 -9.83
CA GLU A 265 6.15 25.11 -8.67
C GLU A 265 6.29 23.64 -9.01
N GLU A 266 6.66 22.86 -8.00
CA GLU A 266 6.76 21.42 -8.11
C GLU A 266 5.84 20.74 -7.09
N ILE A 267 5.15 19.70 -7.54
CA ILE A 267 4.32 18.82 -6.72
C ILE A 267 4.88 17.40 -6.83
N LEU A 268 5.18 16.78 -5.69
CA LEU A 268 5.43 15.36 -5.64
C LEU A 268 4.10 14.65 -5.41
N VAL A 269 3.80 13.68 -6.28
CA VAL A 269 2.62 12.84 -6.17
C VAL A 269 3.00 11.40 -5.85
N ASP A 270 2.09 10.70 -5.19
CA ASP A 270 2.19 9.28 -4.87
C ASP A 270 0.81 8.61 -5.00
N PHE A 271 0.81 7.28 -5.10
CA PHE A 271 -0.40 6.50 -4.84
C PHE A 271 -0.58 6.34 -3.33
N PRO A 272 -1.81 6.41 -2.82
CA PRO A 272 -2.05 6.16 -1.42
C PRO A 272 -1.77 4.70 -1.08
N GLY A 273 -1.02 4.50 -0.01
CA GLY A 273 -1.08 3.32 0.82
C GLY A 273 -2.35 3.37 1.68
N LEU A 274 -3.05 2.26 1.77
CA LEU A 274 -4.19 2.07 2.64
C LEU A 274 -3.84 0.94 3.60
N ILE A 275 -4.23 1.09 4.86
CA ILE A 275 -4.18 -0.02 5.81
C ILE A 275 -5.57 -0.64 5.95
N LYS A 276 -5.63 -1.94 6.24
CA LYS A 276 -6.87 -2.60 6.62
C LYS A 276 -6.63 -3.44 7.86
N ILE A 277 -7.25 -3.06 8.96
CA ILE A 277 -7.13 -3.78 10.22
C ILE A 277 -8.17 -4.92 10.22
N ILE A 278 -7.72 -6.16 10.07
CA ILE A 278 -8.58 -7.32 9.80
C ILE A 278 -9.46 -7.66 11.02
N ASN A 279 -8.93 -7.53 12.23
CA ASN A 279 -9.62 -7.84 13.49
C ASN A 279 -10.23 -6.61 14.17
N LEU A 280 -10.43 -5.52 13.45
CA LEU A 280 -10.92 -4.27 14.05
C LEU A 280 -12.30 -4.42 14.68
N ASP A 281 -13.24 -5.12 14.03
CA ASP A 281 -14.60 -5.30 14.54
C ASP A 281 -14.62 -6.04 15.89
N GLU A 282 -13.76 -7.07 16.03
CA GLU A 282 -13.62 -7.86 17.26
C GLU A 282 -13.08 -6.99 18.40
N VAL A 283 -12.01 -6.23 18.13
CA VAL A 283 -11.43 -5.28 19.09
C VAL A 283 -12.45 -4.22 19.48
N MET A 284 -13.18 -3.64 18.52
CA MET A 284 -14.16 -2.59 18.79
C MET A 284 -15.33 -3.09 19.66
N GLN A 285 -15.73 -4.36 19.49
CA GLN A 285 -16.72 -4.98 20.35
C GLN A 285 -16.22 -5.12 21.79
N GLU A 286 -14.96 -5.55 21.99
CA GLU A 286 -14.35 -5.63 23.32
C GLU A 286 -14.22 -4.24 23.97
N VAL A 287 -13.80 -3.24 23.21
CA VAL A 287 -13.71 -1.84 23.67
C VAL A 287 -15.06 -1.37 24.19
N GLN A 288 -16.14 -1.67 23.47
CA GLN A 288 -17.50 -1.33 23.89
C GLN A 288 -17.94 -2.10 25.14
N ASP A 289 -17.66 -3.41 25.20
CA ASP A 289 -18.08 -4.27 26.31
C ASP A 289 -17.34 -3.96 27.61
N THR A 290 -16.07 -3.54 27.50
CA THR A 290 -15.22 -3.19 28.66
C THR A 290 -15.31 -1.72 29.05
N GLY A 291 -15.87 -0.86 28.19
CA GLY A 291 -15.87 0.60 28.37
C GLY A 291 -14.47 1.21 28.28
N MET A 292 -13.58 0.56 27.51
CA MET A 292 -12.22 1.01 27.27
C MET A 292 -12.23 2.20 26.31
N ASP A 293 -11.28 3.13 26.46
CA ASP A 293 -10.99 4.14 25.45
C ASP A 293 -9.73 3.72 24.68
N ILE A 294 -9.72 3.82 23.35
CA ILE A 294 -8.52 3.57 22.54
C ILE A 294 -8.21 4.81 21.72
N ALA A 295 -6.95 5.25 21.78
CA ALA A 295 -6.43 6.33 20.97
C ALA A 295 -5.31 5.81 20.04
N PHE A 296 -5.48 6.05 18.75
CA PHE A 296 -4.46 5.80 17.73
C PHE A 296 -3.80 7.14 17.35
N LYS A 297 -2.50 7.25 17.59
CA LYS A 297 -1.69 8.41 17.19
C LYS A 297 -0.76 8.00 16.07
N ILE A 298 -0.70 8.75 14.98
CA ILE A 298 0.23 8.47 13.88
C ILE A 298 0.91 9.73 13.35
N LEU A 299 2.18 9.57 13.01
CA LEU A 299 3.07 10.63 12.59
C LEU A 299 4.07 10.11 11.55
N PRO A 300 4.22 10.75 10.38
CA PRO A 300 5.31 10.43 9.46
C PRO A 300 6.66 10.84 10.05
N GLU A 301 7.61 9.90 10.13
CA GLU A 301 8.96 10.13 10.68
C GLU A 301 9.87 10.88 9.70
N ASP A 302 9.76 10.57 8.41
CA ASP A 302 10.59 11.15 7.34
C ASP A 302 10.11 12.54 6.87
N PHE A 303 9.16 13.14 7.59
CA PHE A 303 8.53 14.39 7.19
C PHE A 303 9.15 15.60 7.90
N THR A 304 9.97 16.35 7.18
CA THR A 304 10.42 17.67 7.62
C THR A 304 9.34 18.71 7.29
N LEU A 305 8.61 19.16 8.31
CA LEU A 305 7.70 20.29 8.16
C LEU A 305 8.46 21.58 7.82
N PRO A 306 7.82 22.52 7.08
CA PRO A 306 8.29 23.90 7.00
C PRO A 306 8.49 24.50 8.40
N GLU A 307 9.50 25.36 8.57
CA GLU A 307 9.76 26.04 9.83
C GLU A 307 8.50 26.76 10.35
N GLY A 308 8.13 26.50 11.61
CA GLY A 308 7.01 27.18 12.29
C GLY A 308 5.68 26.44 12.26
N VAL A 309 5.57 25.31 11.55
CA VAL A 309 4.40 24.42 11.62
C VAL A 309 4.69 23.34 12.68
N GLY A 310 3.92 23.30 13.76
CA GLY A 310 3.98 22.20 14.73
C GLY A 310 3.30 20.97 14.15
N ILE A 311 3.88 19.78 14.30
CA ILE A 311 3.17 18.57 13.89
C ILE A 311 2.16 18.21 14.98
N GLU A 312 0.88 18.43 14.70
CA GLU A 312 -0.18 17.73 15.43
C GLU A 312 -0.21 16.30 14.90
N HIS A 313 -0.27 15.30 15.78
CA HIS A 313 -0.40 13.90 15.35
C HIS A 313 -1.84 13.69 14.90
N ILE A 314 -2.07 12.89 13.85
CA ILE A 314 -3.43 12.39 13.61
C ILE A 314 -3.78 11.56 14.84
N THR A 315 -4.84 11.95 15.53
CA THR A 315 -5.29 11.30 16.77
C THR A 315 -6.72 10.83 16.54
N ILE A 316 -6.88 9.53 16.32
CA ILE A 316 -8.18 8.90 16.11
C ILE A 316 -8.58 8.20 17.40
N GLN A 317 -9.81 8.40 17.85
CA GLN A 317 -10.30 7.87 19.14
C GLN A 317 -11.54 6.99 18.95
N ASN A 318 -11.61 5.90 19.72
CA ASN A 318 -12.82 5.10 19.93
C ASN A 318 -13.55 4.69 18.64
N GLN A 319 -14.82 5.11 18.51
CA GLN A 319 -15.75 4.69 17.44
C GLN A 319 -15.26 5.06 16.03
N ASP A 320 -14.28 5.97 15.95
CA ASP A 320 -13.72 6.44 14.69
C ASP A 320 -12.52 5.60 14.21
N LEU A 321 -12.13 4.52 14.91
CA LEU A 321 -11.03 3.66 14.44
C LEU A 321 -11.30 3.04 13.06
N HIS A 322 -12.56 2.92 12.62
CA HIS A 322 -12.89 2.54 11.23
C HIS A 322 -12.36 3.54 10.18
N VAL A 323 -12.07 4.79 10.56
CA VAL A 323 -11.43 5.79 9.70
C VAL A 323 -10.03 5.34 9.27
N LEU A 324 -9.33 4.53 10.08
CA LEU A 324 -8.02 3.98 9.73
C LEU A 324 -8.03 3.18 8.43
N ASN A 325 -9.13 2.48 8.15
CA ASN A 325 -9.27 1.70 6.91
C ASN A 325 -9.39 2.57 5.65
N ASN A 326 -9.67 3.87 5.82
CA ASN A 326 -9.77 4.83 4.73
C ASN A 326 -8.69 5.92 4.81
N LEU A 327 -7.80 5.86 5.82
CA LEU A 327 -6.72 6.82 5.96
C LEU A 327 -5.68 6.55 4.88
N GLU A 328 -5.39 7.59 4.11
CA GLU A 328 -4.42 7.53 3.01
C GLU A 328 -3.01 7.81 3.53
N PHE A 329 -2.05 6.98 3.15
CA PHE A 329 -0.65 7.09 3.54
C PHE A 329 0.22 7.29 2.31
N TRP A 330 1.27 8.11 2.42
CA TRP A 330 2.37 8.10 1.44
C TRP A 330 3.20 6.85 1.62
N THR A 331 3.29 6.03 0.57
CA THR A 331 4.03 4.76 0.60
C THR A 331 5.55 4.96 0.72
N GLY A 332 6.04 6.15 0.33
CA GLY A 332 7.43 6.53 0.50
C GLY A 332 7.83 6.97 1.91
N TYR A 333 6.91 6.99 2.88
CA TYR A 333 7.19 7.38 4.27
C TYR A 333 7.15 6.22 5.24
N THR A 334 7.94 6.35 6.29
CA THR A 334 7.81 5.56 7.51
C THR A 334 6.96 6.33 8.52
N TYR A 335 6.02 5.66 9.18
CA TYR A 335 5.14 6.26 10.18
C TYR A 335 5.45 5.72 11.57
N LYS A 336 5.72 6.63 12.50
CA LYS A 336 5.64 6.33 13.93
C LYS A 336 4.18 6.36 14.35
N TYR A 337 3.75 5.32 15.03
CA TYR A 337 2.42 5.27 15.60
C TYR A 337 2.48 4.79 17.04
N SER A 338 1.45 5.12 17.81
CA SER A 338 1.20 4.53 19.11
C SER A 338 -0.29 4.31 19.28
N ILE A 339 -0.63 3.22 19.98
CA ILE A 339 -2.02 2.84 20.22
C ILE A 339 -2.16 2.64 21.72
N SER A 340 -2.79 3.58 22.39
CA SER A 340 -2.89 3.55 23.85
C SER A 340 -4.33 3.38 24.34
N LYS A 341 -4.46 2.67 25.46
CA LYS A 341 -5.70 2.41 26.19
C LYS A 341 -6.21 3.62 27.01
N ASP A 342 -5.36 4.64 27.15
CA ASP A 342 -5.72 5.91 27.77
C ASP A 342 -4.94 7.02 27.06
N LEU A 343 -5.53 8.21 26.95
CA LEU A 343 -4.87 9.38 26.39
C LEU A 343 -3.72 9.88 27.26
N GLU A 344 -3.80 9.62 28.57
CA GLU A 344 -2.83 10.06 29.58
C GLU A 344 -1.80 8.98 29.98
N ASP A 345 -2.09 7.69 29.74
CA ASP A 345 -1.22 6.57 30.10
C ASP A 345 -0.48 6.00 28.87
N SER A 346 0.81 6.31 28.77
CA SER A 346 1.69 5.83 27.70
C SER A 346 2.25 4.43 27.94
N GLU A 347 1.96 3.77 29.07
CA GLU A 347 2.60 2.48 29.40
C GLU A 347 1.90 1.27 28.76
N ARG A 348 0.69 1.46 28.20
CA ARG A 348 -0.17 0.42 27.64
C ARG A 348 -0.28 0.58 26.14
N GLU A 349 0.57 -0.11 25.40
CA GLU A 349 0.68 0.03 23.94
C GLU A 349 0.15 -1.23 23.25
N TYR A 350 -0.77 -1.06 22.30
CA TYR A 350 -1.06 -2.09 21.29
C TYR A 350 -0.18 -1.84 20.06
N GLU A 351 0.11 -2.89 19.31
CA GLU A 351 0.88 -2.78 18.07
C GLU A 351 0.06 -3.24 16.87
N LEU A 352 0.42 -2.74 15.70
CA LEU A 352 -0.06 -3.30 14.44
C LEU A 352 0.95 -4.31 13.95
N ALA A 353 0.49 -5.46 13.46
CA ALA A 353 1.36 -6.51 12.93
C ALA A 353 0.94 -6.94 11.52
N ILE A 354 1.94 -7.38 10.75
CA ILE A 354 1.81 -7.97 9.43
C ILE A 354 2.01 -9.49 9.55
N GLN A 355 1.18 -10.26 8.84
CA GLN A 355 1.41 -11.69 8.69
C GLN A 355 2.40 -11.96 7.56
N GLU A 356 3.51 -12.61 7.87
CA GLU A 356 4.47 -13.07 6.89
C GLU A 356 3.96 -14.31 6.12
N ALA A 357 4.56 -14.60 4.97
CA ALA A 357 4.25 -15.81 4.20
C ALA A 357 4.54 -17.12 4.96
N SER A 358 5.38 -17.05 6.00
CA SER A 358 5.67 -18.14 6.94
C SER A 358 4.49 -18.45 7.89
N GLY A 359 3.51 -17.53 7.97
CA GLY A 359 2.44 -17.55 8.97
C GLY A 359 2.78 -16.79 10.26
N ASN A 360 4.05 -16.39 10.44
CA ASN A 360 4.49 -15.62 11.61
C ASN A 360 4.01 -14.17 11.54
N TRP A 361 3.89 -13.53 12.70
CA TRP A 361 3.54 -12.13 12.81
C TRP A 361 4.77 -11.28 13.08
N LYS A 362 4.89 -10.17 12.38
CA LYS A 362 5.94 -9.17 12.60
C LYS A 362 5.31 -7.81 12.89
N PRO A 363 5.82 -7.04 13.88
CA PRO A 363 5.41 -5.65 14.05
C PRO A 363 5.47 -4.88 12.74
N TRP A 364 4.43 -4.10 12.47
CA TRP A 364 4.45 -3.15 11.39
C TRP A 364 5.36 -2.00 11.79
N GLU A 365 6.45 -1.84 11.05
CA GLU A 365 7.43 -0.77 11.26
C GLU A 365 6.94 0.58 10.67
N GLY A 366 5.65 0.69 10.33
CA GLY A 366 5.08 1.91 9.78
C GLY A 366 5.42 2.17 8.31
N GLY A 367 5.98 1.21 7.58
CA GLY A 367 6.33 1.35 6.17
C GLY A 367 5.39 0.59 5.24
N PHE A 368 5.35 0.99 3.96
CA PHE A 368 4.71 0.21 2.89
C PHE A 368 5.77 -0.42 2.00
N GLU A 369 5.46 -1.57 1.38
CA GLU A 369 6.31 -2.09 0.32
C GLU A 369 6.37 -1.07 -0.83
N GLN A 370 7.54 -0.50 -1.05
CA GLN A 370 7.78 0.57 -2.03
C GLN A 370 7.71 0.06 -3.46
N TYR A 371 6.58 -0.44 -3.97
CA TYR A 371 6.47 -0.71 -5.41
C TYR A 371 5.04 -1.00 -5.87
N SER A 372 4.27 0.03 -6.19
CA SER A 372 3.19 -0.17 -7.15
C SER A 372 2.74 1.15 -7.82
N PHE A 373 2.49 1.12 -9.14
CA PHE A 373 1.80 2.21 -9.85
C PHE A 373 0.28 2.13 -9.63
N LYS A 374 -0.14 1.76 -8.42
CA LYS A 374 -1.51 1.59 -7.98
C LYS A 374 -1.58 1.82 -6.47
N GLU A 375 -2.78 1.82 -5.94
CA GLU A 375 -2.99 1.87 -4.49
C GLU A 375 -2.42 0.60 -3.85
N THR A 376 -1.72 0.78 -2.73
CA THR A 376 -1.12 -0.32 -1.97
C THR A 376 -1.98 -0.59 -0.75
N LEU A 377 -2.61 -1.76 -0.69
CA LEU A 377 -3.34 -2.19 0.51
C LEU A 377 -2.45 -3.04 1.40
N GLN A 378 -2.21 -2.59 2.62
CA GLN A 378 -1.52 -3.34 3.66
C GLN A 378 -2.55 -3.88 4.65
N GLU A 379 -2.73 -5.20 4.67
CA GLU A 379 -3.54 -5.83 5.70
C GLU A 379 -2.72 -5.96 6.99
N LEU A 380 -3.30 -5.48 8.09
CA LEU A 380 -2.71 -5.42 9.43
C LEU A 380 -3.64 -6.10 10.42
N GLN A 381 -3.10 -6.52 11.55
CA GLN A 381 -3.87 -6.90 12.73
C GLN A 381 -3.44 -6.06 13.91
N LEU A 382 -4.40 -5.63 14.72
CA LEU A 382 -4.11 -5.09 16.03
C LEU A 382 -3.76 -6.26 16.96
N VAL A 383 -2.59 -6.21 17.57
CA VAL A 383 -2.06 -7.30 18.39
C VAL A 383 -1.55 -6.79 19.73
N MET A 384 -1.53 -7.67 20.72
CA MET A 384 -0.72 -7.48 21.91
C MET A 384 0.62 -8.19 21.69
N MET A 385 1.70 -7.46 21.89
CA MET A 385 3.06 -8.01 21.79
C MET A 385 3.59 -8.41 23.16
N LEU A 386 4.33 -9.50 23.22
CA LEU A 386 5.18 -9.85 24.35
C LEU A 386 6.43 -8.94 24.32
N LYS A 387 6.78 -8.30 25.44
CA LYS A 387 7.98 -7.43 25.49
C LYS A 387 9.24 -8.29 25.42
N GLU A 388 10.20 -7.92 24.55
CA GLU A 388 11.49 -8.61 24.40
C GLU A 388 12.34 -8.61 25.68
N GLU A 389 12.01 -7.73 26.64
CA GLU A 389 12.69 -7.62 27.93
C GLU A 389 12.38 -8.84 28.83
N THR A 390 13.00 -9.97 28.47
CA THR A 390 13.21 -11.17 29.27
C THR A 390 11.97 -11.81 29.87
N VAL A 391 11.65 -13.02 29.39
CA VAL A 391 11.09 -14.04 30.28
C VAL A 391 12.15 -14.33 31.32
N SER A 392 12.07 -13.61 32.43
CA SER A 392 12.84 -13.92 33.62
C SER A 392 12.19 -15.12 34.27
N TYR A 393 13.01 -16.10 34.62
CA TYR A 393 12.57 -17.12 35.55
C TYR A 393 13.16 -16.85 36.94
N ASN A 394 12.34 -17.04 37.96
CA ASN A 394 12.77 -17.05 39.33
C ASN A 394 12.58 -18.47 39.89
N LEU A 395 13.62 -19.00 40.54
CA LEU A 395 13.52 -20.28 41.24
C LEU A 395 13.21 -20.00 42.71
N LYS A 396 11.93 -20.07 43.07
CA LYS A 396 11.48 -19.80 44.44
C LYS A 396 10.79 -21.02 45.01
N ASP A 397 11.29 -21.55 46.12
CA ASP A 397 10.69 -22.70 46.82
C ASP A 397 10.44 -23.92 45.91
N GLN A 398 11.37 -24.25 44.99
CA GLN A 398 11.19 -25.31 44.00
C GLN A 398 10.01 -25.05 43.04
N VAL A 399 9.79 -23.80 42.66
CA VAL A 399 8.85 -23.42 41.62
C VAL A 399 9.60 -22.52 40.65
N ILE A 400 9.48 -22.82 39.36
CA ILE A 400 10.00 -22.01 38.26
C ILE A 400 8.90 -21.02 37.89
N GLU A 401 9.07 -19.74 38.21
CA GLU A 401 8.13 -18.68 37.83
C GLU A 401 8.58 -18.03 36.54
N LEU A 402 7.91 -18.30 35.42
CA LEU A 402 8.12 -17.62 34.15
C LEU A 402 7.23 -16.39 34.10
N ILE A 403 7.85 -15.20 34.01
CA ILE A 403 7.11 -13.93 33.89
C ILE A 403 7.11 -13.52 32.42
N LEU A 404 5.91 -13.46 31.83
CA LEU A 404 5.67 -13.07 30.45
C LEU A 404 5.09 -11.65 30.44
N PRO A 405 5.91 -10.60 30.26
CA PRO A 405 5.42 -9.22 30.18
C PRO A 405 4.81 -8.94 28.81
N PHE A 406 3.63 -8.34 28.80
CA PHE A 406 2.94 -7.88 27.60
C PHE A 406 2.98 -6.36 27.49
N SER A 407 2.83 -5.89 26.25
CA SER A 407 2.74 -4.48 25.87
C SER A 407 1.49 -3.78 26.41
N SER A 408 0.40 -4.53 26.66
CA SER A 408 -0.85 -4.04 27.24
C SER A 408 -1.37 -4.95 28.36
N GLU A 409 -2.36 -4.46 29.12
CA GLU A 409 -3.09 -5.28 30.09
C GLU A 409 -3.78 -6.44 29.36
N LEU A 410 -3.62 -7.63 29.91
CA LEU A 410 -4.34 -8.79 29.41
C LEU A 410 -5.84 -8.58 29.69
N GLY A 411 -6.71 -8.82 28.72
CA GLY A 411 -8.18 -8.75 28.88
C GLY A 411 -8.73 -9.84 29.81
N ASN A 412 -9.96 -10.29 29.58
CA ASN A 412 -10.61 -11.37 30.36
C ASN A 412 -9.94 -12.74 30.16
N ILE A 413 -8.74 -12.91 30.73
CA ILE A 413 -8.00 -14.18 30.80
C ILE A 413 -8.68 -15.21 31.70
N ASP A 414 -9.71 -14.86 32.47
CA ASP A 414 -10.40 -15.82 33.34
C ASP A 414 -10.95 -17.04 32.56
N HIS A 415 -11.09 -16.92 31.24
CA HIS A 415 -11.48 -18.01 30.32
C HIS A 415 -10.34 -18.93 29.84
N LEU A 416 -9.07 -18.58 30.09
CA LEU A 416 -7.91 -19.48 29.89
C LEU A 416 -7.92 -20.68 30.84
N GLY A 417 -8.87 -20.72 31.78
CA GLY A 417 -9.14 -21.80 32.72
C GLY A 417 -9.11 -23.21 32.11
N GLU A 418 -9.58 -23.38 30.88
CA GLU A 418 -9.78 -24.70 30.26
C GLU A 418 -8.77 -25.06 29.15
N ALA A 419 -8.02 -24.09 28.63
CA ALA A 419 -7.02 -24.34 27.60
C ALA A 419 -5.72 -24.88 28.23
N SER A 420 -5.24 -26.04 27.77
CA SER A 420 -3.88 -26.49 28.05
C SER A 420 -2.93 -25.51 27.38
N PHE A 421 -2.12 -24.79 28.16
CA PHE A 421 -1.08 -23.91 27.64
C PHE A 421 0.10 -24.80 27.21
N PRO A 422 0.30 -25.12 25.92
CA PRO A 422 1.33 -26.05 25.54
C PRO A 422 2.60 -25.24 25.33
N PHE A 423 3.57 -25.40 26.23
CA PHE A 423 4.91 -24.87 26.04
C PHE A 423 5.88 -26.04 25.90
N ALA A 424 6.99 -25.81 25.22
CA ALA A 424 8.11 -26.73 25.14
C ALA A 424 9.39 -25.93 25.43
N PHE A 425 10.30 -26.48 26.23
CA PHE A 425 11.62 -25.88 26.35
C PHE A 425 12.52 -26.46 25.25
N MET A 426 13.22 -25.60 24.52
CA MET A 426 14.16 -25.98 23.47
C MET A 426 15.58 -25.69 23.92
N ARG A 427 16.49 -26.61 23.61
CA ARG A 427 17.93 -26.44 23.77
C ARG A 427 18.62 -26.64 22.43
N GLY A 428 18.83 -25.54 21.70
CA GLY A 428 19.23 -25.61 20.29
C GLY A 428 18.12 -26.24 19.45
N GLU A 429 18.40 -27.32 18.72
CA GLU A 429 17.40 -28.02 17.91
C GLU A 429 16.65 -29.13 18.67
N GLN A 430 16.97 -29.39 19.94
CA GLN A 430 16.33 -30.44 20.74
C GLN A 430 15.20 -29.88 21.59
N SER A 431 14.00 -30.46 21.42
CA SER A 431 12.88 -30.28 22.34
C SER A 431 13.12 -31.07 23.62
N ILE A 432 12.92 -30.43 24.76
CA ILE A 432 12.75 -31.10 26.04
C ILE A 432 11.29 -31.55 26.05
N ASP A 433 11.06 -32.85 25.88
CA ASP A 433 9.71 -33.44 25.93
C ASP A 433 9.19 -33.28 27.36
N LEU A 434 8.21 -32.38 27.53
CA LEU A 434 7.63 -32.16 28.83
C LEU A 434 6.47 -33.15 29.06
N PRO A 435 6.32 -33.69 30.28
CA PRO A 435 5.16 -34.49 30.65
C PRO A 435 3.86 -33.67 30.54
N GLU A 436 2.72 -34.33 30.41
CA GLU A 436 1.41 -33.66 30.52
C GLU A 436 1.30 -33.01 31.90
N TYR A 437 1.48 -31.69 31.97
CA TYR A 437 1.40 -30.97 33.21
C TYR A 437 -0.04 -30.83 33.70
N LYS A 438 -0.26 -31.13 34.98
CA LYS A 438 -1.54 -30.87 35.64
C LYS A 438 -1.68 -29.38 35.98
N LYS A 439 -2.79 -28.78 35.61
CA LYS A 439 -3.14 -27.41 36.01
C LYS A 439 -3.66 -27.39 37.45
N TYR A 440 -3.15 -26.45 38.25
CA TYR A 440 -3.62 -26.18 39.61
C TYR A 440 -4.30 -24.80 39.69
N GLU A 441 -5.20 -24.62 40.65
CA GLU A 441 -5.95 -23.37 40.84
C GLU A 441 -5.12 -22.25 41.47
N SER A 442 -4.06 -22.59 42.22
CA SER A 442 -3.16 -21.65 42.91
C SER A 442 -1.81 -22.30 43.19
N VAL A 443 -0.79 -21.46 43.43
CA VAL A 443 0.56 -21.92 43.84
C VAL A 443 0.49 -22.71 45.14
N GLU A 444 -0.37 -22.33 46.08
CA GLU A 444 -0.58 -23.07 47.34
C GLU A 444 -1.17 -24.46 47.10
N ALA A 445 -2.17 -24.59 46.23
CA ALA A 445 -2.77 -25.88 45.90
C ALA A 445 -1.75 -26.81 45.21
N MET A 446 -0.91 -26.26 44.33
CA MET A 446 0.21 -27.00 43.73
C MET A 446 1.23 -27.44 44.78
N LYS A 447 1.59 -26.56 45.72
CA LYS A 447 2.50 -26.87 46.83
C LYS A 447 1.93 -27.93 47.77
N GLU A 448 0.63 -27.87 48.09
CA GLU A 448 -0.06 -28.86 48.94
C GLU A 448 -0.10 -30.24 48.28
N ALA A 449 -0.41 -30.31 46.98
CA ALA A 449 -0.43 -31.57 46.23
C ALA A 449 0.95 -32.25 46.17
N TRP A 450 2.02 -31.47 46.30
CA TRP A 450 3.41 -31.91 46.31
C TRP A 450 3.99 -32.12 47.72
N THR A 451 3.20 -31.89 48.77
CA THR A 451 3.63 -32.14 50.14
C THR A 451 3.39 -33.61 50.47
N PRO A 452 4.43 -34.40 50.79
CA PRO A 452 4.23 -35.81 51.13
C PRO A 452 3.34 -35.94 52.37
N PRO A 453 2.41 -36.91 52.41
CA PRO A 453 1.55 -37.11 53.57
C PRO A 453 2.38 -37.43 54.83
N GLU A 454 2.04 -36.81 55.96
CA GLU A 454 2.70 -37.08 57.25
C GLU A 454 2.46 -38.56 57.67
N GLU A 455 3.53 -39.37 57.64
CA GLU A 455 3.76 -40.73 58.20
C GLU A 455 2.51 -41.61 58.50
N ASP A 456 2.34 -42.75 57.82
CA ASP A 456 2.74 -44.03 58.44
C ASP A 456 3.00 -45.19 57.44
N ASP A 457 3.02 -44.94 56.13
CA ASP A 457 3.34 -45.95 55.11
C ASP A 457 4.35 -45.43 54.09
N PRO A 458 5.45 -46.15 53.80
CA PRO A 458 6.43 -45.79 52.78
C PRO A 458 5.88 -46.10 51.38
N ILE A 459 4.80 -45.43 51.02
CA ILE A 459 4.33 -45.40 49.63
C ILE A 459 5.26 -44.43 48.90
N GLU A 460 5.84 -44.90 47.80
CA GLU A 460 6.61 -44.09 46.86
C GLU A 460 5.72 -42.93 46.40
N PHE A 461 6.00 -41.72 46.91
CA PHE A 461 5.29 -40.50 46.59
C PHE A 461 5.98 -39.87 45.39
N ASP A 462 5.33 -39.97 44.24
CA ASP A 462 5.78 -39.42 42.97
C ASP A 462 4.74 -38.39 42.51
N PRO A 463 4.88 -37.11 42.93
CA PRO A 463 3.89 -36.09 42.64
C PRO A 463 3.88 -35.75 41.14
N GLU A 464 2.69 -35.64 40.56
CA GLU A 464 2.57 -35.27 39.14
C GLU A 464 3.09 -33.84 38.89
N PRO A 465 3.91 -33.64 37.84
CA PRO A 465 4.33 -32.32 37.39
C PRO A 465 3.12 -31.45 37.11
N GLY A 466 3.19 -30.18 37.51
CA GLY A 466 2.11 -29.26 37.19
C GLY A 466 2.49 -27.80 37.17
N TYR A 467 1.48 -26.99 36.86
CA TYR A 467 1.63 -25.56 36.69
C TYR A 467 0.44 -24.78 37.24
N VAL A 468 0.71 -23.51 37.54
CA VAL A 468 -0.28 -22.48 37.88
C VAL A 468 -0.07 -21.32 36.92
N LEU A 469 -1.16 -20.72 36.47
CA LEU A 469 -1.14 -19.55 35.61
C LEU A 469 -1.84 -18.41 36.33
N GLU A 470 -1.09 -17.37 36.68
CA GLU A 470 -1.58 -16.18 37.36
C GLU A 470 -1.44 -14.96 36.47
N LYS A 471 -2.36 -14.00 36.62
CA LYS A 471 -2.36 -12.74 35.88
C LYS A 471 -2.09 -11.59 36.84
N GLU A 472 -1.12 -10.76 36.50
CA GLU A 472 -0.83 -9.51 37.21
C GLU A 472 -0.78 -8.36 36.19
N GLU A 473 -1.83 -7.53 36.14
CA GLU A 473 -1.90 -6.35 35.24
C GLU A 473 -1.55 -6.67 33.76
N ASN A 474 -0.30 -6.43 33.36
CA ASN A 474 0.28 -6.68 32.04
C ASN A 474 1.26 -7.87 31.99
N ARG A 475 1.23 -8.76 32.99
CA ARG A 475 2.10 -9.93 33.09
C ARG A 475 1.27 -11.19 33.24
N LEU A 476 1.75 -12.25 32.59
CA LEU A 476 1.31 -13.61 32.86
C LEU A 476 2.43 -14.32 33.60
N ILE A 477 2.13 -14.84 34.78
CA ILE A 477 3.06 -15.59 35.62
C ILE A 477 2.71 -17.06 35.47
N LEU A 478 3.60 -17.83 34.86
CA LEU A 478 3.49 -19.28 34.74
C LEU A 478 4.43 -19.91 35.76
N SER A 479 3.85 -20.44 36.83
CA SER A 479 4.57 -21.13 37.91
C SER A 479 4.56 -22.62 37.64
N ILE A 480 5.73 -23.22 37.40
CA ILE A 480 5.88 -24.65 37.07
C ILE A 480 6.61 -25.35 38.22
N ARG A 481 6.13 -26.54 38.60
CA ARG A 481 6.84 -27.43 39.52
C ARG A 481 7.07 -28.79 38.86
N ASP A 482 8.34 -29.10 38.67
CA ASP A 482 8.85 -30.28 37.98
C ASP A 482 10.32 -30.47 38.38
N ASP A 483 10.60 -31.58 39.08
CA ASP A 483 11.93 -31.84 39.62
C ASP A 483 12.94 -32.13 38.48
N GLU A 484 12.52 -32.76 37.38
CA GLU A 484 13.41 -33.05 36.24
C GLU A 484 13.78 -31.75 35.52
N LEU A 485 12.78 -30.89 35.25
CA LEU A 485 13.02 -29.59 34.62
C LEU A 485 13.88 -28.68 35.52
N GLN A 486 13.70 -28.75 36.84
CA GLN A 486 14.52 -27.98 37.79
C GLN A 486 15.97 -28.43 37.79
N ASP A 487 16.22 -29.74 37.82
CA ASP A 487 17.57 -30.28 37.76
C ASP A 487 18.26 -29.91 36.44
N GLU A 488 17.51 -29.92 35.33
CA GLU A 488 18.01 -29.45 34.03
C GLU A 488 18.35 -27.96 34.04
N LEU A 489 17.46 -27.11 34.57
CA LEU A 489 17.65 -25.65 34.65
C LEU A 489 18.74 -25.24 35.67
N GLN A 490 18.87 -25.93 36.79
CA GLN A 490 19.97 -25.71 37.75
C GLN A 490 21.32 -26.09 37.15
N GLY A 491 21.36 -27.13 36.31
CA GLY A 491 22.53 -27.47 35.51
C GLY A 491 22.96 -26.39 34.51
N LEU A 492 22.07 -25.43 34.20
CA LEU A 492 22.28 -24.35 33.24
C LEU A 492 22.76 -23.03 33.86
N GLU A 493 22.88 -22.92 35.19
CA GLU A 493 23.40 -21.72 35.89
C GLU A 493 24.82 -21.30 35.43
N MET A 494 25.51 -22.10 34.61
CA MET A 494 26.80 -21.76 33.98
C MET A 494 26.85 -21.93 32.43
N GLY A 495 25.70 -22.00 31.75
CA GLY A 495 25.57 -22.41 30.33
C GLY A 495 24.66 -21.54 29.45
N PRO A 496 24.45 -21.93 28.16
CA PRO A 496 23.74 -21.15 27.15
C PRO A 496 22.25 -20.99 27.48
N THR A 497 21.60 -20.01 26.85
CA THR A 497 20.19 -19.69 27.02
C THR A 497 19.27 -20.83 26.58
N VAL A 498 18.15 -21.01 27.30
CA VAL A 498 17.08 -21.96 26.96
C VAL A 498 15.97 -21.19 26.27
N ASP A 499 15.42 -21.81 25.24
CA ASP A 499 14.43 -21.21 24.37
C ASP A 499 13.04 -21.75 24.76
N LEU A 500 12.19 -20.94 25.38
CA LEU A 500 10.81 -21.33 25.67
C LEU A 500 9.99 -21.22 24.38
N VAL A 501 9.50 -22.34 23.88
CA VAL A 501 8.62 -22.39 22.72
C VAL A 501 7.16 -22.48 23.15
N ILE A 502 6.35 -21.48 22.81
CA ILE A 502 4.90 -21.57 22.97
C ILE A 502 4.35 -22.36 21.79
N LEU A 503 3.88 -23.58 22.06
CA LEU A 503 3.21 -24.44 21.08
C LEU A 503 1.75 -24.00 20.93
N GLU A 504 1.14 -24.31 19.78
CA GLU A 504 -0.29 -24.11 19.50
C GLU A 504 -0.84 -22.73 19.91
N THR A 505 -0.18 -21.66 19.47
CA THR A 505 -0.56 -20.26 19.76
C THR A 505 -2.01 -19.92 19.40
N GLU A 506 -2.65 -20.69 18.51
CA GLU A 506 -4.09 -20.60 18.21
C GLU A 506 -4.98 -20.89 19.42
N ASN A 507 -4.61 -21.81 20.33
CA ASN A 507 -5.40 -22.10 21.54
C ASN A 507 -5.37 -20.94 22.53
N ILE A 508 -4.26 -20.19 22.55
CA ILE A 508 -4.12 -18.99 23.38
C ILE A 508 -4.90 -17.83 22.76
N LYS A 509 -4.96 -17.76 21.43
CA LYS A 509 -5.74 -16.76 20.68
C LYS A 509 -7.22 -16.78 21.04
N ASP A 510 -7.82 -17.95 21.26
CA ASP A 510 -9.23 -18.04 21.64
C ASP A 510 -9.51 -17.51 23.06
N SER A 511 -8.47 -17.35 23.88
CA SER A 511 -8.58 -16.93 25.27
C SER A 511 -8.04 -15.53 25.54
N LEU A 512 -7.29 -14.96 24.60
CA LEU A 512 -6.88 -13.57 24.60
C LEU A 512 -7.72 -12.85 23.58
N ALA A 513 -8.49 -11.84 24.02
CA ALA A 513 -9.40 -11.11 23.13
C ALA A 513 -8.71 -10.42 21.93
N VAL A 514 -7.38 -10.35 21.95
CA VAL A 514 -6.53 -9.89 20.85
C VAL A 514 -5.50 -10.97 20.52
N PRO A 515 -5.20 -11.26 19.24
CA PRO A 515 -4.19 -12.25 18.86
C PRO A 515 -2.83 -11.91 19.46
N LEU A 516 -2.15 -12.91 20.04
CA LEU A 516 -0.72 -12.80 20.33
C LEU A 516 0.04 -12.92 19.03
N ALA A 517 0.80 -11.88 18.69
CA ALA A 517 1.86 -11.98 17.71
C ALA A 517 3.15 -12.36 18.44
N PRO A 518 3.58 -13.64 18.40
CA PRO A 518 4.89 -13.97 18.92
C PRO A 518 5.94 -13.31 18.03
N TYR A 519 6.79 -12.43 18.60
CA TYR A 519 8.03 -11.96 17.96
C TYR A 519 8.86 -13.15 17.42
N SER A 520 8.74 -14.27 18.13
CA SER A 520 9.19 -15.61 17.79
C SER A 520 8.38 -16.58 18.66
N ASN A 521 8.02 -17.75 18.14
CA ASN A 521 7.45 -18.81 19.00
C ASN A 521 8.44 -19.20 20.10
N THR A 522 9.70 -18.81 19.97
CA THR A 522 10.84 -19.10 20.81
C THR A 522 11.26 -17.87 21.62
N ILE A 523 11.21 -17.93 22.94
CA ILE A 523 11.59 -16.84 23.83
C ILE A 523 12.87 -17.21 24.56
N GLU A 524 13.89 -16.37 24.46
CA GLU A 524 15.15 -16.58 25.17
C GLU A 524 14.92 -16.38 26.69
N VAL A 525 15.02 -17.47 27.46
CA VAL A 525 14.87 -17.46 28.91
C VAL A 525 16.21 -17.11 29.55
N LYS A 526 16.24 -16.04 30.35
CA LYS A 526 17.46 -15.59 31.06
C LYS A 526 17.30 -15.80 32.57
N PRO A 527 18.33 -16.32 33.26
CA PRO A 527 18.33 -16.39 34.72
C PRO A 527 18.25 -14.98 35.30
N GLN A 528 17.31 -14.76 36.22
CA GLN A 528 17.27 -13.52 36.98
C GLN A 528 18.41 -13.56 38.00
N ASN A 529 19.48 -12.77 37.76
CA ASN A 529 20.56 -12.66 38.74
C ASN A 529 19.98 -12.06 40.03
N HIS A 530 19.94 -12.86 41.09
CA HIS A 530 19.71 -12.34 42.44
C HIS A 530 20.85 -11.39 42.80
N THR A 531 20.70 -10.10 42.50
CA THR A 531 21.39 -9.06 43.24
C THR A 531 20.79 -9.11 44.63
N SER A 532 21.52 -9.72 45.57
CA SER A 532 21.16 -9.71 46.99
C SER A 532 20.98 -8.26 47.45
N GLU A 533 19.75 -7.84 47.70
CA GLU A 533 19.43 -6.65 48.50
C GLU A 533 19.82 -6.85 49.97
#